data_AF-A0A0D0ABV2-F1
#
_entry.id   AF-A0A0D0ABV2-F1
#
_cell.length_a   1.000
_cell.length_b   1.000
_cell.length_c   1.000
_cell.angle_alpha   90.00
_cell.angle_beta   90.00
_cell.angle_gamma   90.00
#
_symmetry.space_group_name_H-M   'P 1'
#
loop_
_entity.id
_entity.type
_entity.pdbx_description
1 polymer ?
#
loop_
_entity_poly.entity_id
_entity_poly.type
_entity_poly.pdbx_seq_one_letter_code
_entity_poly.pdbx_strand_id
1 'polypeptide(L)' 'FPHLSCMALDYLTIPATSVDVERLFSCGRLLLSHVRSRLSAQSTQALLCLGYWSHLKLVKTEDIMKVSTLVDVEGDEEE' A
#
# COMPACT_ATOMS: atom_id res chain seq x y z
N PHE A 1 29.58 -14.01 -3.69
CA PHE A 1 29.77 -12.74 -4.41
C PHE A 1 28.77 -11.69 -3.89
N PRO A 2 29.07 -11.00 -2.78
CA PRO A 2 28.10 -10.10 -2.14
C PRO A 2 27.64 -8.94 -3.04
N HIS A 3 28.53 -8.35 -3.83
CA HIS A 3 28.20 -7.25 -4.73
C HIS A 3 27.42 -7.70 -5.98
N LEU A 4 27.76 -8.86 -6.55
CA LEU A 4 27.06 -9.43 -7.70
C LEU A 4 25.61 -9.82 -7.34
N SER A 5 25.40 -10.36 -6.15
CA SER A 5 24.05 -10.69 -5.67
C SER A 5 23.20 -9.45 -5.46
N CYS A 6 23.75 -8.34 -4.96
CA CYS A 6 23.00 -7.08 -4.84
C CYS A 6 22.61 -6.55 -6.22
N MET A 7 23.56 -6.49 -7.16
CA MET A 7 23.27 -6.05 -8.53
C MET A 7 22.21 -6.92 -9.21
N ALA A 8 22.28 -8.24 -9.05
CA ALA A 8 21.27 -9.15 -9.59
C ALA A 8 19.88 -8.89 -8.99
N LEU A 9 19.78 -8.64 -7.68
CA LEU A 9 18.51 -8.30 -7.04
C LEU A 9 17.96 -6.97 -7.56
N ASP A 10 18.80 -5.95 -7.72
CA ASP A 10 18.38 -4.64 -8.23
C ASP A 10 17.79 -4.75 -9.65
N TYR A 11 18.39 -5.57 -10.53
CA TYR A 11 17.87 -5.76 -11.89
C TYR A 11 16.63 -6.66 -11.95
N LEU A 12 16.60 -7.74 -11.16
CA LEU A 12 15.52 -8.73 -11.22
C LEU A 12 14.25 -8.30 -10.49
N THR A 13 14.33 -7.30 -9.61
CA THR A 13 13.18 -6.74 -8.90
C THR A 13 12.40 -5.71 -9.71
N ILE A 14 12.97 -5.19 -10.81
CA ILE A 14 12.27 -4.27 -11.71
C ILE A 14 11.17 -5.06 -12.43
N PRO A 15 9.88 -4.69 -12.26
CA PRO A 15 8.81 -5.36 -12.97
C PRO A 15 8.95 -5.09 -14.47
N ALA A 16 8.84 -6.15 -15.29
CA ALA A 16 8.96 -6.03 -16.75
C ALA A 16 7.78 -5.29 -17.40
N THR A 17 6.65 -5.13 -16.67
CA THR A 17 5.42 -4.53 -17.19
C THR A 17 4.70 -3.72 -16.10
N SER A 18 3.82 -2.80 -16.51
CA SER A 18 2.93 -2.03 -15.61
C SER A 18 1.76 -2.84 -15.03
N VAL A 19 1.61 -4.10 -15.41
CA VAL A 19 0.46 -4.95 -15.08
C VAL A 19 0.24 -5.07 -13.57
N ASP A 20 1.31 -5.15 -12.78
CA ASP A 20 1.20 -5.27 -11.32
C ASP A 20 0.56 -4.02 -10.70
N VAL A 21 0.92 -2.83 -11.21
CA VAL A 21 0.39 -1.54 -10.74
C VAL A 21 -1.05 -1.36 -11.23
N GLU A 22 -1.34 -1.71 -12.49
CA GLU A 22 -2.70 -1.68 -13.04
C GLU A 22 -3.64 -2.62 -12.29
N ARG A 23 -3.17 -3.81 -11.92
CA ARG A 23 -3.92 -4.76 -11.11
C ARG A 23 -4.18 -4.22 -9.71
N LEU A 24 -3.20 -3.58 -9.09
CA LEU A 24 -3.36 -2.91 -7.80
C LEU A 24 -4.46 -1.83 -7.86
N PHE A 25 -4.45 -0.98 -8.88
CA PHE A 25 -5.49 0.04 -9.07
C PHE A 25 -6.86 -0.55 -9.41
N SER A 26 -6.92 -1.63 -10.20
CA SER A 26 -8.17 -2.30 -10.52
C SER A 26 -8.80 -2.98 -9.31
N CYS A 27 -8.00 -3.65 -8.47
CA CYS A 27 -8.46 -4.23 -7.21
C CYS A 27 -8.81 -3.13 -6.19
N GLY A 28 -8.05 -2.04 -6.17
CA GLY A 28 -8.25 -0.86 -5.34
C GLY A 28 -9.43 0.03 -5.74
N ARG A 29 -10.22 -0.35 -6.77
CA ARG A 29 -11.33 0.45 -7.28
C ARG A 29 -12.36 0.82 -6.21
N LEU A 30 -12.56 0.00 -5.18
CA LEU A 30 -13.45 0.35 -4.06
C LEU A 30 -12.91 1.51 -3.20
N LEU A 31 -11.59 1.61 -3.03
CA LEU A 31 -10.94 2.72 -2.32
C LEU A 31 -10.88 3.99 -3.19
N LEU A 32 -10.62 3.81 -4.49
CA LEU A 32 -10.58 4.89 -5.49
C LEU A 32 -11.97 5.32 -5.98
N SER A 33 -13.02 4.56 -5.68
CA SER A 33 -14.37 4.92 -6.12
C SER A 33 -14.77 6.20 -5.42
N HIS A 34 -14.89 7.26 -6.21
CA HIS A 34 -15.37 8.61 -5.82
C HIS A 34 -16.72 8.60 -5.08
N VAL A 35 -17.37 7.44 -4.96
CA VAL A 35 -18.71 7.30 -4.40
C VAL A 35 -18.73 7.42 -2.87
N ARG A 36 -17.63 7.16 -2.11
CA ARG A 36 -17.68 7.23 -0.62
C ARG A 36 -16.41 7.62 0.16
N SER A 37 -15.28 7.93 -0.47
CA SER A 37 -14.03 8.23 0.25
C SER A 37 -13.58 9.68 0.00
N ARG A 38 -13.75 10.58 0.99
CA ARG A 38 -12.99 11.87 1.03
C ARG A 38 -11.53 11.59 1.44
N LEU A 39 -10.88 10.61 0.80
CA LEU A 39 -9.50 10.25 1.08
C LEU A 39 -8.58 11.13 0.24
N SER A 40 -7.52 11.65 0.86
CA SER A 40 -6.45 12.30 0.12
C SER A 40 -5.72 11.28 -0.76
N ALA A 41 -4.97 11.77 -1.75
CA ALA A 41 -4.12 10.90 -2.58
C ALA A 41 -3.13 10.10 -1.72
N GLN A 42 -2.59 10.72 -0.66
CA GLN A 42 -1.67 10.10 0.28
C GLN A 42 -2.33 8.97 1.08
N SER A 43 -3.52 9.21 1.64
CA SER A 43 -4.27 8.18 2.38
C SER A 43 -4.66 7.01 1.48
N THR A 44 -5.02 7.31 0.23
CA THR A 44 -5.36 6.30 -0.78
C THR A 44 -4.14 5.42 -1.11
N GLN A 45 -2.97 6.03 -1.32
CA GLN A 45 -1.72 5.30 -1.56
C GLN A 45 -1.35 4.42 -0.36
N ALA A 46 -1.43 4.96 0.87
CA ALA A 46 -1.10 4.23 2.08
C ALA A 46 -2.00 2.98 2.26
N LEU A 47 -3.31 3.12 2.01
CA LEU A 47 -4.24 1.99 2.09
C LEU A 47 -3.98 0.92 1.02
N LEU A 48 -3.65 1.32 -0.22
CA LEU A 48 -3.29 0.38 -1.28
C LEU A 48 -2.02 -0.41 -0.94
N CYS A 49 -0.97 0.28 -0.47
CA CYS A 49 0.27 -0.35 -0.02
C CYS A 49 0.02 -1.30 1.16
N LEU A 50 -0.74 -0.86 2.17
CA LEU A 50 -1.06 -1.67 3.34
C LEU A 50 -1.83 -2.94 2.97
N GLY A 51 -2.83 -2.83 2.09
CA GLY A 51 -3.58 -3.97 1.59
C GLY A 51 -2.70 -4.97 0.83
N TYR A 52 -1.81 -4.47 -0.03
CA TYR A 52 -0.86 -5.30 -0.77
C TYR A 52 0.14 -6.01 0.14
N TRP A 53 0.74 -5.30 1.10
CA TRP A 53 1.69 -5.88 2.05
C TRP A 53 1.05 -6.88 3.01
N SER A 54 -0.22 -6.67 3.39
CA SER A 54 -0.99 -7.64 4.16
C SER A 54 -1.14 -8.96 3.40
N HIS A 55 -1.46 -8.90 2.10
CA HIS A 55 -1.54 -10.09 1.26
C HIS A 55 -0.20 -10.83 1.13
N LEU A 56 0.91 -10.07 1.09
CA LEU A 56 2.28 -10.63 1.09
C LEU A 56 2.75 -11.11 2.47
N LYS A 57 1.91 -11.02 3.52
CA LYS A 57 2.26 -11.36 4.92
C LYS A 57 3.47 -10.58 5.45
N LEU A 58 3.72 -9.40 4.89
CA LEU A 58 4.78 -8.49 5.35
C LEU A 58 4.34 -7.65 6.56
N VAL A 59 3.02 -7.60 6.81
CA VAL A 59 2.43 -6.91 7.95
C VAL A 59 1.82 -7.93 8.89
N LYS A 60 2.11 -7.78 10.19
CA LYS A 60 1.51 -8.63 11.20
C LYS A 60 0.04 -8.26 11.39
N THR A 61 -0.83 -9.27 11.40
CA THR A 61 -2.27 -9.07 11.61
C THR A 61 -2.60 -8.49 12.98
N GLU A 62 -1.78 -8.76 14.00
CA GLU A 62 -1.93 -8.14 15.32
C GLU A 62 -1.89 -6.60 15.26
N ASP A 63 -1.03 -6.04 14.42
CA ASP A 63 -0.87 -4.59 14.32
C ASP A 63 -2.00 -3.96 13.51
N ILE A 64 -2.50 -4.66 12.49
CA ILE A 64 -3.70 -4.25 11.73
C ILE A 64 -4.91 -4.19 12.66
N MET A 65 -5.10 -5.21 13.51
CA MET A 65 -6.22 -5.26 14.45
C MET A 65 -6.14 -4.12 15.47
N LYS A 66 -4.96 -3.84 16.03
CA LYS A 66 -4.76 -2.71 16.95
C LYS A 66 -5.14 -1.39 16.28
N VAL A 67 -4.67 -1.15 15.06
CA VAL A 67 -4.99 0.08 14.31
C VAL A 67 -6.49 0.19 14.02
N SER A 68 -7.17 -0.91 13.70
CA SER A 68 -8.62 -0.91 13.45
C SER A 68 -9.47 -0.58 14.68
N THR A 69 -8.92 -0.78 15.89
CA THR A 69 -9.60 -0.49 17.16
C THR A 69 -9.30 0.90 17.72
N LEU A 70 -8.34 1.63 17.11
CA LEU A 70 -8.05 3.00 17.52
C LEU A 70 -9.20 3.92 17.08
N VAL A 71 -9.51 4.89 17.94
CA VAL A 71 -10.44 5.98 17.61
C VAL A 71 -9.77 6.84 16.52
N ASP A 72 -10.55 7.28 15.54
CA ASP A 72 -10.07 8.18 14.50
C ASP A 72 -9.38 9.40 15.14
N VAL A 73 -8.15 9.67 14.70
CA VAL A 73 -7.39 10.84 15.12
C VAL A 73 -8.12 12.06 14.55
N GLU A 74 -8.58 12.97 15.43
CA GLU A 74 -9.03 14.30 15.02
C GLU A 74 -7.89 14.95 14.23
N GLY A 75 -8.09 15.13 12.93
CA GLY A 75 -7.08 15.71 12.06
C GLY A 75 -6.78 17.14 12.51
N ASP A 76 -5.51 17.46 12.72
CA ASP A 76 -5.08 18.85 12.80
C ASP A 76 -5.49 19.54 11.49
N GLU A 77 -6.46 20.44 11.60
CA GLU A 77 -6.76 21.45 10.59
C GLU A 77 -5.58 22.45 10.59
N GLU A 78 -4.45 22.09 9.99
CA GLU A 78 -3.39 23.04 9.70
C GLU A 78 -3.48 23.50 8.23
N GLU A 79 -4.03 24.72 8.10
CA GLU A 79 -4.01 25.73 7.00
C GLU A 79 -3.76 25.30 5.54
#